data_AF-A0A2E5FXS8-F1
#
_entry.id   AF-A0A2E5FXS8-F1
#
_cell.length_a   1.000
_cell.length_b   1.000
_cell.length_c   1.000
_cell.angle_alpha   90.00
_cell.angle_beta   90.00
_cell.angle_gamma   90.00
#
_symmetry.space_group_name_H-M   'P 1'
#
loop_
_entity.id
_entity.type
_entity.pdbx_description
1 polymer ?
#
loop_
_entity_poly.entity_id
_entity_poly.type
_entity_poly.pdbx_seq_one_letter_code
_entity_poly.pdbx_strand_id
1 'polypeptide(L)'
;MTRLFPIVLLTAVLLAGCSQRPDDAAITRAVQQQVRDGLSDIDTLADRLGGDSAVKMLRAFGAPDPDELYVEHLEVLDAQRLDNGDYTMKIHYDLVTPDNSRGMTRTIQLRAVADGWQAVAYD
;
A
#
# COMPACT_ATOMS: atom_id res chain seq x y z
N MET A 1 -55.26 -18.63 7.81
CA MET A 1 -54.01 -19.00 8.52
C MET A 1 -53.41 -20.20 7.81
N THR A 2 -52.34 -20.01 7.04
CA THR A 2 -51.39 -21.08 6.70
C THR A 2 -50.13 -20.42 6.16
N ARG A 3 -49.09 -20.37 7.00
CA ARG A 3 -47.70 -20.07 6.63
C ARG A 3 -47.15 -21.26 5.87
N LEU A 4 -46.22 -21.04 4.93
CA LEU A 4 -45.08 -21.92 4.64
C LEU A 4 -44.11 -21.20 3.68
N PHE A 5 -42.93 -20.88 4.20
CA PHE A 5 -41.73 -20.50 3.47
C PHE A 5 -41.27 -21.65 2.56
N PRO A 6 -40.59 -21.34 1.44
CA PRO A 6 -39.30 -21.98 1.24
C PRO A 6 -38.20 -20.97 0.87
N ILE A 7 -37.19 -20.96 1.73
CA ILE A 7 -35.82 -20.47 1.49
C ILE A 7 -35.13 -21.52 0.63
N VAL A 8 -34.86 -21.27 -0.66
CA VAL A 8 -33.83 -21.92 -1.51
C VAL A 8 -33.71 -21.01 -2.75
N LEU A 9 -32.60 -20.35 -3.08
CA LEU A 9 -31.40 -20.87 -3.75
C LEU A 9 -30.40 -19.68 -3.82
N LEU A 10 -29.31 -19.67 -3.06
CA LEU A 10 -27.96 -20.05 -3.48
C LEU A 10 -27.53 -19.59 -4.89
N THR A 11 -26.30 -19.05 -4.92
CA THR A 11 -25.37 -18.91 -6.05
C THR A 11 -25.64 -17.84 -7.11
N ALA A 12 -25.34 -16.58 -6.75
CA ALA A 12 -24.64 -15.68 -7.66
C ALA A 12 -23.24 -15.44 -7.10
N VAL A 13 -22.38 -16.45 -7.22
CA VAL A 13 -20.93 -16.24 -7.18
C VAL A 13 -20.61 -15.44 -8.43
N LEU A 14 -20.69 -14.12 -8.30
CA LEU A 14 -20.06 -13.19 -9.22
C LEU A 14 -18.55 -13.37 -9.02
N LEU A 15 -17.99 -14.40 -9.65
CA LEU A 15 -16.61 -14.38 -10.15
C LEU A 15 -16.57 -13.32 -11.26
N ALA A 16 -16.84 -12.08 -10.88
CA ALA A 16 -16.40 -10.96 -11.64
C ALA A 16 -14.89 -11.00 -11.49
N GLY A 17 -14.22 -11.58 -12.49
CA GLY A 17 -12.92 -11.10 -12.91
C GLY A 17 -13.11 -9.66 -13.36
N CYS A 18 -13.45 -8.78 -12.42
CA CYS A 18 -13.35 -7.36 -12.61
C CYS A 18 -11.86 -7.12 -12.80
N SER A 19 -11.46 -6.80 -14.02
CA SER A 19 -10.27 -5.98 -14.21
C SER A 19 -10.57 -4.59 -13.64
N GLN A 20 -10.77 -4.55 -12.32
CA GLN A 20 -11.13 -3.38 -11.56
C GLN A 20 -9.87 -2.54 -11.54
N ARG A 21 -9.91 -1.39 -12.22
CA ARG A 21 -8.92 -0.34 -11.98
C ARG A 21 -8.80 -0.16 -10.45
N PRO A 22 -7.58 -0.10 -9.90
CA PRO A 22 -7.39 0.15 -8.48
C PRO A 22 -8.10 1.45 -8.10
N ASP A 23 -8.87 1.41 -7.01
CA ASP A 23 -9.43 2.63 -6.43
C ASP A 23 -8.37 3.38 -5.60
N ASP A 24 -8.64 4.65 -5.30
CA ASP A 24 -7.67 5.50 -4.60
C ASP A 24 -7.32 4.94 -3.22
N ALA A 25 -8.27 4.28 -2.54
CA ALA A 25 -8.02 3.64 -1.25
C ALA A 25 -7.08 2.44 -1.35
N ALA A 26 -7.17 1.65 -2.42
CA ALA A 26 -6.25 0.56 -2.70
C ALA A 26 -4.85 1.09 -3.05
N ILE A 27 -4.75 2.17 -3.83
CA ILE A 27 -3.48 2.81 -4.16
C ILE A 27 -2.82 3.36 -2.89
N THR A 28 -3.55 4.12 -2.07
CA THR A 28 -3.04 4.67 -0.81
C THR A 28 -2.54 3.59 0.14
N ARG A 29 -3.30 2.49 0.31
CA ARG A 29 -2.86 1.37 1.13
C ARG A 29 -1.60 0.71 0.58
N ALA A 30 -1.54 0.48 -0.73
CA ALA A 30 -0.38 -0.15 -1.37
C ALA A 30 0.88 0.72 -1.23
N VAL A 31 0.77 2.03 -1.44
CA VAL A 31 1.89 2.98 -1.29
C VAL A 31 2.32 3.09 0.17
N GLN A 32 1.38 3.20 1.11
CA GLN A 32 1.70 3.24 2.53
C GLN A 32 2.43 1.96 2.96
N GLN A 33 1.92 0.79 2.55
CA GLN A 33 2.57 -0.48 2.86
C GLN A 33 3.99 -0.54 2.31
N GLN A 34 4.20 -0.14 1.05
CA GLN A 34 5.53 -0.11 0.44
C GLN A 34 6.52 0.77 1.23
N VAL A 35 6.08 1.94 1.70
CA VAL A 35 6.95 2.84 2.49
C VAL A 35 7.28 2.22 3.85
N ARG A 36 6.29 1.60 4.52
CA ARG A 36 6.48 0.92 5.80
C ARG A 36 7.42 -0.27 5.68
N ASP A 37 7.23 -1.10 4.66
CA ASP A 37 8.08 -2.26 4.37
C ASP A 37 9.53 -1.80 4.17
N GLY A 38 9.75 -0.75 3.40
CA GLY A 38 11.09 -0.21 3.15
C GLY A 38 11.83 0.24 4.41
N LEU A 39 11.13 0.81 5.40
CA LEU A 39 11.75 1.16 6.69
C LEU A 39 11.90 -0.04 7.63
N SER A 40 10.94 -0.96 7.64
CA SER A 40 11.05 -2.20 8.39
C SER A 40 12.25 -3.04 7.94
N ASP A 41 12.55 -3.04 6.65
CA ASP A 41 13.75 -3.67 6.08
C ASP A 41 15.04 -2.99 6.57
N ILE A 42 15.06 -1.65 6.66
CA ILE A 42 16.18 -0.89 7.22
C ILE A 42 16.37 -1.20 8.70
N ASP A 43 15.29 -1.26 9.48
CA ASP A 43 15.35 -1.61 10.90
C ASP A 43 15.84 -3.04 11.11
N THR A 44 15.36 -3.98 10.30
CA THR A 44 15.81 -5.38 10.32
C THR A 44 17.30 -5.48 9.97
N LEU A 45 17.76 -4.69 9.01
CA LEU A 45 19.18 -4.63 8.67
C LEU A 45 19.99 -4.03 9.82
N ALA A 46 19.53 -2.94 10.42
CA ALA A 46 20.18 -2.31 11.56
C ALA A 46 20.28 -3.26 12.75
N ASP A 47 19.21 -3.99 13.07
CA ASP A 47 19.19 -5.01 14.11
C ASP A 47 20.17 -6.16 13.81
N ARG A 48 20.24 -6.63 12.56
CA ARG A 48 21.23 -7.67 12.18
C ARG A 48 22.69 -7.20 12.28
N LEU A 49 22.97 -5.92 12.04
CA LEU A 49 24.32 -5.37 12.01
C LEU A 49 24.81 -4.87 13.37
N GLY A 50 23.90 -4.34 14.20
CA GLY A 50 24.25 -3.71 15.48
C GLY A 50 23.22 -3.91 16.60
N GLY A 51 22.26 -4.81 16.39
CA GLY A 51 21.18 -5.12 17.33
C GLY A 51 20.25 -3.93 17.57
N ASP A 52 19.44 -4.08 18.62
CA ASP A 52 18.56 -3.05 19.18
C ASP A 52 19.24 -1.68 19.37
N SER A 53 20.55 -1.65 19.64
CA SER A 53 21.30 -0.41 19.81
C SER A 53 21.39 0.42 18.52
N ALA A 54 21.51 -0.23 17.36
CA ALA A 54 21.55 0.43 16.07
C ALA A 54 20.16 0.96 15.67
N VAL A 55 19.10 0.19 15.95
CA VAL A 55 17.71 0.64 15.74
C VAL A 55 17.43 1.89 16.60
N LYS A 56 17.77 1.84 17.89
CA LYS A 56 17.64 3.00 18.79
C LYS A 56 18.45 4.21 18.33
N MET A 57 19.65 3.98 17.80
CA MET A 57 20.47 5.04 17.22
C MET A 57 19.77 5.68 16.02
N LEU A 58 19.21 4.89 15.09
CA LEU A 58 18.43 5.41 13.96
C LEU A 58 17.25 6.27 14.42
N ARG A 59 16.50 5.80 15.43
CA ARG A 59 15.41 6.59 16.05
C ARG A 59 15.91 7.88 16.68
N ALA A 60 17.04 7.84 17.40
CA ALA A 60 17.65 9.04 17.97
C ALA A 60 18.13 10.06 16.92
N PHE A 61 18.42 9.60 15.69
CA PHE A 61 18.73 10.45 14.54
C PHE A 61 17.48 10.90 13.76
N GLY A 62 16.28 10.61 14.25
CA GLY A 62 15.02 11.06 13.67
C GLY A 62 14.46 10.14 12.59
N ALA A 63 14.92 8.89 12.47
CA ALA A 63 14.19 7.89 11.70
C ALA A 63 12.84 7.62 12.39
N PRO A 64 11.71 7.75 11.68
CA PRO A 64 10.40 7.46 12.26
C PRO A 64 10.21 5.96 12.49
N ASP A 65 9.27 5.59 13.36
CA ASP A 65 8.78 4.22 13.43
C ASP A 65 7.94 3.90 12.17
N PRO A 66 8.16 2.75 11.49
CA PRO A 66 7.33 2.33 10.37
C PRO A 66 5.82 2.38 10.66
N ASP A 67 5.39 2.00 11.86
CA ASP A 67 3.96 1.94 12.21
C ASP A 67 3.34 3.33 12.39
N GLU A 68 4.16 4.35 12.63
CA GLU A 68 3.75 5.74 12.80
C GLU A 68 3.66 6.50 11.48
N LEU A 69 3.98 5.86 10.34
CA LEU A 69 3.91 6.49 9.03
C LEU A 69 2.56 6.34 8.36
N TYR A 70 2.09 7.45 7.79
CA TYR A 70 0.85 7.51 7.03
C TYR A 70 1.08 8.19 5.68
N VAL A 71 0.29 7.77 4.70
CA VAL A 71 0.22 8.42 3.40
C VAL A 71 -1.08 9.20 3.32
N GLU A 72 -0.97 10.50 3.08
CA GLU A 72 -2.11 11.41 2.91
C GLU A 72 -2.03 12.13 1.55
N HIS A 73 -3.14 12.78 1.17
CA HIS A 73 -3.25 13.57 -0.06
C HIS A 73 -2.71 12.89 -1.32
N LEU A 74 -2.99 11.59 -1.48
CA LEU A 74 -2.54 10.87 -2.66
C LEU A 74 -3.25 11.38 -3.92
N GLU A 75 -2.46 11.81 -4.88
CA GLU A 75 -2.88 12.25 -6.21
C GLU A 75 -2.18 11.42 -7.28
N VAL A 76 -2.95 10.85 -8.21
CA VAL A 76 -2.41 10.15 -9.38
C VAL A 76 -2.23 11.17 -10.51
N LEU A 77 -0.98 11.52 -10.80
CA LEU A 77 -0.61 12.50 -11.83
C LEU A 77 -0.62 11.90 -13.24
N ASP A 78 -0.22 10.63 -13.35
CA ASP A 78 -0.22 9.88 -14.60
C ASP A 78 -0.40 8.38 -14.31
N ALA A 79 -1.07 7.66 -15.20
CA ALA A 79 -1.31 6.22 -15.06
C ALA A 79 -1.41 5.54 -16.42
N GLN A 80 -0.50 4.58 -16.65
CA GLN A 80 -0.48 3.73 -17.83
C GLN A 80 -0.74 2.28 -17.41
N ARG A 81 -1.74 1.65 -18.02
CA ARG A 81 -1.96 0.21 -17.87
C ARG A 81 -0.98 -0.56 -18.76
N LEU A 82 -0.40 -1.62 -18.22
CA LEU A 82 0.50 -2.53 -18.91
C LEU A 82 -0.25 -3.76 -19.44
N ASP A 83 0.36 -4.46 -20.40
CA ASP A 83 -0.26 -5.63 -21.06
C ASP A 83 -0.57 -6.78 -20.10
N ASN A 84 0.20 -6.90 -19.01
CA ASN A 84 0.01 -7.90 -17.96
C ASN A 84 -1.09 -7.52 -16.95
N GLY A 85 -1.73 -6.35 -17.10
CA GLY A 85 -2.77 -5.85 -16.19
C GLY A 85 -2.26 -4.99 -15.04
N ASP A 86 -0.94 -4.86 -14.87
CA ASP A 86 -0.34 -3.94 -13.91
C ASP A 86 -0.48 -2.48 -14.39
N TYR A 87 -0.10 -1.55 -13.53
CA TYR A 87 -0.05 -0.13 -13.86
C TYR A 87 1.32 0.45 -13.56
N THR A 88 1.83 1.30 -14.45
CA THR A 88 2.86 2.28 -14.11
C THR A 88 2.15 3.57 -13.76
N MET A 89 2.43 4.13 -12.58
CA MET A 89 1.76 5.34 -12.09
C MET A 89 2.76 6.36 -11.61
N LYS A 90 2.58 7.62 -12.00
CA LYS A 90 3.23 8.77 -11.37
C LYS A 90 2.28 9.31 -10.31
N ILE A 91 2.71 9.29 -9.06
CA ILE A 91 1.89 9.70 -7.92
C ILE A 91 2.56 10.87 -7.18
N HIS A 92 1.73 11.74 -6.62
CA HIS A 92 2.11 12.69 -5.57
C HIS A 92 1.42 12.27 -4.28
N TYR A 93 2.12 12.33 -3.15
CA TYR A 93 1.54 12.04 -1.85
C TYR A 93 2.32 12.74 -0.74
N ASP A 94 1.66 12.98 0.38
CA ASP A 94 2.27 13.45 1.61
C ASP A 94 2.63 12.27 2.50
N LEU A 95 3.92 12.14 2.83
CA LEU A 95 4.37 11.22 3.86
C LEU A 95 4.30 11.92 5.21
N VAL A 96 3.41 11.44 6.07
CA VAL A 96 3.15 12.00 7.40
C VAL A 96 3.85 11.14 8.46
N THR A 97 4.62 11.82 9.31
CA THR A 97 5.26 11.32 10.53
C THR A 97 4.68 12.08 11.73
N PRO A 98 4.88 11.63 12.99
CA PRO A 98 4.43 12.39 14.16
C PRO A 98 4.94 13.84 14.20
N ASP A 99 6.15 14.07 13.70
CA ASP A 99 6.82 15.37 13.82
C ASP A 99 6.69 16.26 12.58
N ASN A 100 6.34 15.69 11.41
CA ASN A 100 6.38 16.41 10.15
C ASN A 100 5.54 15.74 9.03
N SER A 101 5.17 16.51 8.01
CA SER A 101 4.64 16.01 6.75
C SER A 101 5.51 16.47 5.59
N ARG A 102 5.73 15.59 4.61
CA ARG A 102 6.52 15.89 3.42
C ARG A 102 5.87 15.36 2.15
N GLY A 103 5.53 16.28 1.25
CA GLY A 103 5.09 15.96 -0.11
C GLY A 103 6.21 15.34 -0.95
N MET A 104 5.89 14.26 -1.66
CA MET A 104 6.79 13.52 -2.53
C MET A 104 6.10 13.19 -3.85
N THR A 105 6.84 13.20 -4.95
CA THR A 105 6.37 12.69 -6.25
C THR A 105 7.27 11.55 -6.69
N ARG A 106 6.68 10.41 -7.05
CA ARG A 106 7.40 9.21 -7.47
C ARG A 106 6.66 8.48 -8.58
N THR A 107 7.41 7.72 -9.36
CA THR A 107 6.83 6.72 -10.26
C THR A 107 6.89 5.37 -9.57
N ILE A 108 5.79 4.62 -9.62
CA ILE A 108 5.65 3.29 -9.06
C ILE A 108 5.07 2.34 -10.09
N GLN A 109 5.30 1.05 -9.90
CA GLN A 109 4.49 0.01 -10.54
C GLN A 109 3.51 -0.54 -9.51
N LEU A 110 2.24 -0.59 -9.87
CA LEU A 110 1.19 -1.20 -9.09
C LEU A 110 0.87 -2.57 -9.69
N ARG A 111 1.20 -3.63 -8.95
CA ARG A 111 1.04 -5.03 -9.38
C ARG A 111 -0.21 -5.65 -8.79
N ALA A 112 -0.97 -6.36 -9.62
CA ALA A 112 -2.10 -7.14 -9.13
C ALA A 112 -1.59 -8.38 -8.37
N VAL A 113 -2.07 -8.58 -7.13
CA VAL A 113 -1.78 -9.77 -6.30
C VAL A 113 -3.10 -10.39 -5.84
N ALA A 114 -3.05 -11.61 -5.27
CA ALA A 114 -4.25 -12.37 -4.92
C ALA A 114 -5.29 -11.58 -4.09
N ASP A 115 -4.82 -10.76 -3.15
CA ASP A 115 -5.66 -10.01 -2.21
C ASP A 115 -5.64 -8.49 -2.44
N GLY A 116 -5.26 -8.03 -3.64
CA GLY A 116 -5.33 -6.61 -4.00
C GLY A 116 -4.16 -6.13 -4.84
N TRP A 117 -3.51 -5.07 -4.38
CA TRP A 117 -2.49 -4.36 -5.13
C TRP A 117 -1.22 -4.18 -4.30
N GLN A 118 -0.08 -4.38 -4.95
CA GLN A 118 1.22 -4.14 -4.36
C GLN A 118 1.91 -3.00 -5.12
N ALA A 119 2.35 -1.97 -4.39
CA ALA A 119 3.18 -0.91 -4.97
C ALA A 119 4.66 -1.32 -4.86
N VAL A 120 5.38 -1.19 -5.96
CA VAL A 120 6.83 -1.41 -6.01
C VAL A 120 7.51 -0.22 -6.67
N ALA A 121 8.79 -0.02 -6.33
CA ALA A 121 9.59 1.03 -6.94
C ALA A 121 9.69 0.77 -8.45
N TYR A 122 9.55 1.84 -9.23
CA TYR A 122 9.74 1.81 -10.67
C TYR A 122 11.00 2.62 -10.96
N ASP A 123 12.08 1.91 -11.31
CA ASP A 123 13.39 2.48 -11.62
C ASP A 123 13.43 3.09 -13.02
#